data_AF-A0A6M0Q9G6-F1
#
_entry.id   AF-A0A6M0Q9G6-F1
#
_cell.length_a   1.000
_cell.length_b   1.000
_cell.length_c   1.000
_cell.angle_alpha   90.00
_cell.angle_beta   90.00
_cell.angle_gamma   90.00
#
_symmetry.space_group_name_H-M   'P 1'
#
loop_
_entity.id
_entity.type
_entity.pdbx_description
1 polymer ?
#
loop_
_entity_poly.entity_id
_entity_poly.type
_entity_poly.pdbx_seq_one_letter_code
_entity_poly.pdbx_strand_id
1 'polypeptide(L)' 'MIFIVILLITGLSLFFTFKKGKPQLLIFPFLFIFLYFIVEIVLVPAPFIETVKFIFAIG' A
#
# COMPACT_ATOMS: atom_id res chain seq x y z
N MET A 1 -14.15 -1.38 11.14
CA MET A 1 -14.91 -1.41 9.87
C MET A 1 -14.00 -1.30 8.64
N ILE A 2 -13.04 -0.36 8.59
CA ILE A 2 -12.09 -0.18 7.48
C ILE A 2 -11.25 -1.45 7.14
N PHE A 3 -10.87 -2.22 8.15
CA PHE A 3 -10.00 -3.40 8.00
C PHE A 3 -10.63 -4.50 7.13
N ILE A 4 -11.93 -4.72 7.26
CA ILE A 4 -12.66 -5.74 6.48
C ILE A 4 -12.73 -5.33 5.01
N VAL A 5 -12.86 -4.03 4.73
CA VAL A 5 -12.89 -3.49 3.36
C VAL A 5 -11.53 -3.69 2.68
N ILE A 6 -10.43 -3.44 3.39
CA ILE A 6 -9.06 -3.65 2.89
C ILE A 6 -8.81 -5.14 2.60
N LEU A 7 -9.29 -6.03 3.49
CA LEU A 7 -9.20 -7.48 3.29
C LEU A 7 -9.97 -7.95 2.05
N LEU A 8 -11.18 -7.42 1.82
CA LEU A 8 -11.98 -7.75 0.65
C LEU A 8 -11.31 -7.28 -0.66
N ILE A 9 -10.77 -6.06 -0.68
CA ILE A 9 -10.07 -5.53 -1.86
C ILE A 9 -8.82 -6.35 -2.16
N THR A 10 -8.05 -6.70 -1.12
CA THR A 10 -6.84 -7.53 -1.24
C THR A 10 -7.18 -8.93 -1.74
N GLY A 11 -8.21 -9.56 -1.17
CA GLY A 11 -8.67 -10.90 -1.58
C GLY A 11 -9.18 -10.93 -3.01
N LEU A 12 -9.97 -9.93 -3.42
CA LEU A 12 -10.45 -9.82 -4.80
C LEU A 12 -9.29 -9.57 -5.78
N SER A 13 -8.33 -8.72 -5.44
CA SER A 13 -7.15 -8.46 -6.27
C SER A 13 -6.30 -9.71 -6.47
N LEU A 14 -6.05 -10.47 -5.40
CA LEU A 14 -5.35 -11.76 -5.48
C LEU A 14 -6.13 -12.76 -6.35
N PHE A 15 -7.43 -12.91 -6.10
CA PHE A 15 -8.28 -13.83 -6.85
C PHE A 15 -8.30 -13.52 -8.35
N PHE A 16 -8.47 -12.25 -8.74
CA PHE A 16 -8.43 -11.85 -10.14
C PHE A 16 -7.06 -12.04 -10.78
N THR A 17 -6.00 -11.86 -10.00
CA THR A 17 -4.62 -12.02 -10.49
C THR A 17 -4.28 -13.48 -10.75
N PHE A 18 -4.65 -14.39 -9.85
CA PHE A 18 -4.52 -15.83 -10.08
C PHE A 18 -5.43 -16.32 -11.21
N LYS A 19 -6.67 -15.82 -11.30
CA LYS A 19 -7.64 -16.25 -12.32
C LYS A 19 -7.29 -15.79 -13.73
N LYS A 20 -6.74 -14.58 -13.91
CA LYS A 20 -6.37 -14.05 -15.24
C LYS A 20 -4.91 -14.30 -15.61
N GLY A 21 -4.08 -14.86 -14.71
CA GLY A 21 -2.65 -15.08 -14.94
C GLY A 21 -1.87 -13.79 -15.22
N LYS A 22 -2.44 -12.63 -14.86
CA LYS A 22 -1.84 -11.31 -15.09
C LYS A 22 -1.36 -10.74 -13.75
N PRO A 23 -0.13 -11.09 -13.31
CA PRO A 23 0.47 -10.56 -12.08
C PRO A 23 0.54 -9.03 -12.04
N GLN A 24 0.44 -8.38 -13.20
CA GLN A 24 0.36 -6.93 -13.33
C GLN A 24 -0.83 -6.31 -12.58
N LEU A 25 -1.90 -7.07 -12.30
CA LEU A 25 -3.02 -6.58 -11.47
C LEU A 25 -2.64 -6.41 -10.00
N LEU A 26 -1.59 -7.07 -9.50
CA LEU A 26 -1.02 -6.82 -8.16
C LEU A 26 -0.26 -5.49 -8.08
N ILE A 27 0.10 -4.88 -9.21
CA ILE A 27 0.72 -3.55 -9.22
C ILE A 27 -0.27 -2.50 -8.72
N PHE A 28 -1.57 -2.67 -9.00
CA PHE A 28 -2.62 -1.75 -8.52
C PHE A 28 -2.66 -1.63 -6.99
N PRO A 29 -2.83 -2.71 -6.20
CA PRO A 29 -2.81 -2.62 -4.74
C PRO A 29 -1.46 -2.13 -4.22
N PHE A 30 -0.34 -2.49 -4.85
CA PHE A 30 0.98 -1.99 -4.46
C PHE A 30 1.13 -0.49 -4.69
N LEU A 31 0.63 0.01 -5.82
CA LEU A 31 0.64 1.42 -6.19
C LEU A 31 -0.24 2.25 -5.25
N PHE A 32 -1.42 1.73 -4.88
CA PHE A 32 -2.31 2.39 -3.92
C PHE A 32 -1.68 2.52 -2.53
N ILE A 33 -1.00 1.47 -2.05
CA ILE A 33 -0.25 1.52 -0.78
C ILE A 33 0.88 2.55 -0.88
N PHE A 34 1.61 2.57 -2.00
CA PHE A 34 2.72 3.50 -2.21
C PHE A 34 2.27 4.97 -2.25
N LEU A 35 1.16 5.26 -2.95
CA LEU A 35 0.55 6.59 -2.99
C LEU A 35 0.05 7.04 -1.61
N TYR A 36 -0.58 6.14 -0.85
CA TYR A 36 -1.01 6.42 0.52
C TYR A 36 0.18 6.85 1.39
N PHE A 37 1.30 6.15 1.32
CA PHE A 37 2.52 6.51 2.04
C PHE A 37 3.08 7.88 1.61
N ILE A 38 3.11 8.18 0.30
CA ILE A 38 3.56 9.50 -0.17
C ILE A 38 2.70 10.62 0.43
N VAL A 39 1.37 10.43 0.41
CA VAL A 39 0.43 11.40 0.96
C VAL A 39 0.65 11.58 2.46
N GLU A 40 0.82 10.50 3.23
CA GLU A 40 1.13 10.60 4.65
C GLU A 40 2.44 11.34 4.91
N ILE A 41 3.50 11.04 4.16
CA ILE A 41 4.80 11.69 4.40
C ILE A 41 4.74 13.18 4.05
N VAL A 42 3.99 13.57 3.02
CA VAL A 42 3.79 15.00 2.66
C VAL A 42 2.94 15.73 3.71
N LEU A 43 1.98 15.05 4.34
CA LEU A 43 1.09 15.63 5.36
C LEU A 43 1.71 15.68 6.75
N VAL A 44 2.70 14.83 7.05
CA VAL A 44 3.43 14.86 8.31
C VAL A 44 4.44 16.03 8.27
N PRO A 45 4.40 16.96 9.24
CA PRO A 45 5.37 18.05 9.32
C PRO A 45 6.69 17.55 9.93
N ALA A 46 7.34 16.59 9.26
CA ALA A 46 8.63 16.03 9.62
C ALA A 46 9.48 15.82 8.35
N PRO A 47 10.82 15.77 8.46
CA PRO A 47 11.68 15.48 7.31
C PRO A 47 11.34 14.09 6.73
N PHE A 48 11.13 14.00 5.40
CA PHE A 48 10.78 12.76 4.69
C PHE A 48 11.61 11.54 5.12
N ILE A 49 12.91 11.76 5.33
CA ILE A 49 13.85 10.71 5.75
C ILE A 49 13.59 10.23 7.19
N GLU A 50 13.17 11.09 8.11
CA GLU A 50 12.83 10.69 9.47
C GLU A 50 11.56 9.85 9.51
N THR A 51 10.55 10.21 8.71
CA THR A 51 9.31 9.43 8.60
C THR A 51 9.56 8.05 7.98
N VAL A 52 10.42 7.96 6.96
CA VAL A 52 10.82 6.67 6.36
C VAL A 52 11.58 5.81 7.38
N LYS A 53 12.52 6.38 8.13
CA LYS A 53 13.24 5.66 9.19
C LYS A 53 12.31 5.13 10.29
N PHE A 54 11.29 5.90 10.67
CA PHE A 54 10.28 5.49 11.64
C PHE A 54 9.40 4.34 11.12
N ILE A 55 8.87 4.46 9.90
CA ILE A 55 7.99 3.44 9.31
C ILE A 55 8.73 2.12 9.05
N PHE A 56 9.95 2.19 8.53
CA PHE A 56 10.73 0.99 8.21
C PHE A 56 11.59 0.50 9.37
N ALA A 57 11.57 1.18 10.53
CA ALA A 57 12.42 0.90 11.69
C ALA A 57 13.92 0.76 11.32
N ILE A 58 14.35 1.50 10.30
CA ILE A 58 15.75 1.56 9.87
C ILE A 58 16.41 2.67 10.70
N GLY A 59 17.03 2.29 11.82
CA GLY A 59 17.84 3.20 12.64
C GLY A 59 19.04 3.74 11.88
#